data_AF-A0A927IN71-F1
#
_entry.id   AF-A0A927IN71-F1
#
_cell.length_a   1.000
_cell.length_b   1.000
_cell.length_c   1.000
_cell.angle_alpha   90.00
_cell.angle_beta   90.00
_cell.angle_gamma   90.00
#
_symmetry.space_group_name_H-M   'P 1'
#
loop_
_entity.id
_entity.type
_entity.pdbx_description
1 polymer ?
#
loop_
_entity_poly.entity_id
_entity_poly.type
_entity_poly.pdbx_seq_one_letter_code
_entity_poly.pdbx_strand_id
1 'polypeptide(L)'
;MFPIGLGGDGSTVTDDANASTGLANGGHRLRFVQSLSQFVSVANYTVSYAAQRVVDAAAQVSLATVQANAAAASAATALNAPGTQATSTSTLTVGTGSQTLTLAQTGKTFTVGQFVQVVNSGSAWMTGVITAFNPGTGVMTFIPAYIGGSGSYSAWTVSPAAPPEIPSVAGNAGKALFTDGISLNWAQVYPTQAGNAGKALITDGSTVNWALVYPSQLDNRGKSLVTDGATASWVGTSCRQYFLSQS
;
A
#
# COMPACT_ATOMS: atom_id res chain seq x y z
N MET A 1 9.79 -28.64 48.70
CA MET A 1 11.07 -28.89 47.99
C MET A 1 11.51 -27.60 47.32
N PHE A 2 12.78 -27.22 47.42
CA PHE A 2 13.36 -26.06 46.73
C PHE A 2 13.96 -26.48 45.38
N PRO A 3 13.36 -26.16 44.23
CA PRO A 3 13.82 -26.68 42.94
C PRO A 3 15.15 -26.08 42.50
N ILE A 4 16.09 -26.94 42.07
CA ILE A 4 17.39 -26.51 41.54
C ILE A 4 17.29 -25.63 40.29
N GLY A 5 16.29 -25.88 39.44
CA GLY A 5 16.06 -25.11 38.21
C GLY A 5 15.60 -23.68 38.46
N LEU A 6 15.19 -23.35 39.68
CA LEU A 6 14.79 -22.01 40.10
C LEU A 6 15.79 -21.41 41.10
N GLY A 7 17.02 -21.93 41.17
CA GLY A 7 18.06 -21.42 42.08
C GLY A 7 18.01 -21.97 43.52
N GLY A 8 17.18 -22.98 43.79
CA GLY A 8 17.21 -23.73 45.07
C GLY A 8 18.28 -24.83 45.10
N ASP A 9 18.38 -25.55 46.23
CA ASP A 9 19.37 -26.62 46.45
C ASP A 9 18.82 -28.06 46.32
N GLY A 10 17.55 -28.23 45.99
CA GLY A 10 16.87 -29.54 45.91
C GLY A 10 16.35 -30.07 47.25
N SER A 11 16.60 -29.36 48.36
CA SER A 11 16.18 -29.82 49.69
C SER A 11 14.65 -29.84 49.85
N THR A 12 14.16 -30.77 50.65
CA THR A 12 12.74 -30.88 51.02
C THR A 12 12.57 -30.58 52.50
N VAL A 13 11.71 -29.60 52.78
CA VAL A 13 11.30 -29.21 54.13
C VAL A 13 9.80 -29.43 54.27
N THR A 14 9.41 -30.13 55.33
CA THR A 14 8.04 -30.48 55.70
C THR A 14 7.70 -29.90 57.08
N ASP A 15 6.43 -29.75 57.40
CA ASP A 15 5.94 -29.23 58.69
C ASP A 15 5.73 -30.35 59.74
N ASP A 16 5.94 -31.61 59.34
CA ASP A 16 5.79 -32.79 60.17
C ASP A 16 7.00 -33.06 61.10
N ALA A 17 6.98 -34.20 61.79
CA ALA A 17 8.05 -34.68 62.66
C ALA A 17 9.06 -35.58 61.96
N ASN A 18 9.13 -35.56 60.62
CA ASN A 18 10.10 -36.37 59.88
C ASN A 18 11.53 -35.96 60.26
N ALA A 19 12.36 -36.91 60.69
CA ALA A 19 13.71 -36.61 61.19
C ALA A 19 14.64 -35.99 60.12
N SER A 20 14.37 -36.21 58.84
CA SER A 20 15.20 -35.74 57.74
C SER A 20 14.66 -34.46 57.09
N THR A 21 13.33 -34.26 57.04
CA THR A 21 12.70 -33.13 56.32
C THR A 21 11.85 -32.21 57.20
N GLY A 22 11.39 -32.67 58.37
CA GLY A 22 10.39 -32.01 59.20
C GLY A 22 10.90 -30.85 60.05
N LEU A 23 10.02 -29.90 60.38
CA LEU A 23 10.29 -28.76 61.27
C LEU A 23 9.89 -29.02 62.74
N ALA A 24 9.04 -30.02 63.01
CA ALA A 24 8.66 -30.40 64.37
C ALA A 24 9.80 -31.13 65.11
N ASN A 25 9.61 -31.47 66.40
CA ASN A 25 10.60 -32.16 67.25
C ASN A 25 12.03 -31.55 67.24
N GLY A 26 12.13 -30.22 67.08
CA GLY A 26 13.42 -29.52 67.05
C GLY A 26 14.07 -29.41 65.67
N GLY A 27 13.48 -29.98 64.61
CA GLY A 27 13.95 -29.84 63.24
C GLY A 27 14.05 -28.39 62.75
N HIS A 28 13.19 -27.50 63.26
CA HIS A 28 13.26 -26.06 62.99
C HIS A 28 14.62 -25.43 63.33
N ARG A 29 15.33 -25.91 64.37
CA ARG A 29 16.67 -25.41 64.73
C ARG A 29 17.73 -25.78 63.71
N LEU A 30 17.50 -26.86 62.95
CA LEU A 30 18.41 -27.35 61.92
C LEU A 30 18.08 -26.80 60.52
N ARG A 31 16.81 -26.50 60.23
CA ARG A 31 16.33 -26.30 58.85
C ARG A 31 15.60 -25.00 58.57
N PHE A 32 15.11 -24.30 59.60
CA PHE A 32 14.30 -23.10 59.37
C PHE A 32 15.09 -21.99 58.68
N VAL A 33 16.28 -21.66 59.20
CA VAL A 33 17.15 -20.63 58.59
C VAL A 33 17.62 -21.03 57.19
N GLN A 34 17.97 -22.31 56.98
CA GLN A 34 18.33 -22.83 55.66
C GLN A 34 17.16 -22.69 54.67
N SER A 35 15.93 -23.00 55.09
CA SER A 35 14.74 -22.87 54.25
C SER A 35 14.45 -21.43 53.85
N LEU A 36 14.68 -20.46 54.75
CA LEU A 36 14.57 -19.03 54.43
C LEU A 36 15.64 -18.58 53.44
N SER A 37 16.87 -19.08 53.58
CA SER A 37 17.93 -18.82 52.60
C SER A 37 17.56 -19.35 51.21
N GLN A 38 17.02 -20.56 51.13
CA GLN A 38 16.59 -21.14 49.85
C GLN A 38 15.42 -20.38 49.22
N PHE A 39 14.48 -19.88 50.04
CA PHE A 39 13.41 -19.01 49.56
C PHE A 39 13.96 -17.72 48.92
N VAL A 40 14.95 -17.08 49.56
CA VAL A 40 15.61 -15.89 48.99
C VAL A 40 16.35 -16.22 47.69
N SER A 41 17.03 -17.37 47.61
CA SER A 41 17.69 -17.80 46.37
C SER A 41 16.70 -17.97 45.20
N VAL A 42 15.53 -18.57 45.47
CA VAL A 42 14.47 -18.72 44.46
C VAL A 42 13.83 -17.39 44.06
N ALA A 43 13.66 -16.47 45.01
CA ALA A 43 13.19 -15.13 44.73
C ALA A 43 14.18 -14.35 43.84
N ASN A 44 15.48 -14.42 44.15
CA ASN A 44 16.53 -13.77 43.37
C ASN A 44 16.64 -14.34 41.95
N TYR A 45 16.48 -15.66 41.77
CA TYR A 45 16.45 -16.28 40.45
C TYR A 45 15.38 -15.64 39.54
N THR A 46 14.18 -15.40 40.07
CA THR A 46 13.07 -14.81 39.29
C THR A 46 13.40 -13.40 38.84
N VAL A 47 14.02 -12.59 39.71
CA VAL A 47 14.47 -11.22 39.39
C VAL A 47 15.54 -11.24 38.30
N SER A 48 16.56 -12.09 38.43
CA SER A 48 17.64 -12.20 37.44
C SER A 48 17.13 -12.74 36.10
N TYR A 49 16.23 -13.72 36.12
CA TYR A 49 15.62 -14.28 34.91
C TYR A 49 14.79 -13.22 34.16
N ALA A 50 13.96 -12.45 34.87
CA ALA A 50 13.18 -11.37 34.28
C ALA A 50 14.08 -10.29 33.66
N ALA A 51 15.16 -9.90 34.35
CA ALA A 51 16.13 -8.95 33.82
C ALA A 51 16.81 -9.47 32.54
N GLN A 52 17.19 -10.75 32.51
CA GLN A 52 17.76 -11.38 31.32
C GLN A 52 16.76 -11.40 30.15
N ARG A 53 15.48 -11.69 30.39
CA ARG A 53 14.44 -11.67 29.35
C ARG A 53 14.26 -10.29 28.73
N VAL A 54 14.43 -9.21 29.50
CA VAL A 54 14.41 -7.83 28.97
C VAL A 54 15.61 -7.59 28.04
N VAL A 55 16.80 -8.03 28.44
CA VAL A 55 18.02 -7.94 27.61
C VAL A 55 17.86 -8.74 26.31
N ASP A 56 17.37 -9.98 26.40
CA ASP A 56 17.15 -10.84 25.24
C ASP A 56 16.10 -10.23 24.30
N ALA A 57 15.01 -9.67 24.83
CA ALA A 57 13.99 -8.99 24.04
C ALA A 57 14.57 -7.77 23.29
N ALA A 58 15.40 -6.96 23.96
CA ALA A 58 16.09 -5.84 23.32
C ALA A 58 17.05 -6.31 22.21
N ALA A 59 17.78 -7.41 22.43
CA ALA A 59 18.65 -8.01 21.43
C ALA A 59 17.85 -8.55 20.22
N GLN A 60 16.70 -9.17 20.45
CA GLN A 60 15.82 -9.66 19.38
C GLN A 60 15.26 -8.51 18.52
N VAL A 61 14.90 -7.37 19.11
CA VAL A 61 14.46 -6.18 18.36
C VAL A 61 15.59 -5.63 17.49
N SER A 62 16.81 -5.58 18.02
CA SER A 62 18.00 -5.16 17.25
C SER A 62 18.26 -6.11 16.09
N LEU A 63 18.22 -7.43 16.33
CA LEU A 63 18.40 -8.44 15.30
C LEU A 63 17.34 -8.34 14.21
N ALA A 64 16.06 -8.18 14.58
CA ALA A 64 14.97 -8.02 13.61
C ALA A 64 15.19 -6.80 12.70
N THR A 65 15.65 -5.67 13.27
CA THR A 65 15.99 -4.47 12.50
C THR A 65 17.15 -4.73 11.53
N VAL A 66 18.22 -5.39 12.00
CA VAL A 66 19.37 -5.75 11.14
C VAL A 66 18.94 -6.69 10.02
N GLN A 67 18.12 -7.70 10.31
CA GLN A 67 17.64 -8.64 9.30
C GLN A 67 16.72 -7.96 8.27
N ALA A 68 15.86 -7.02 8.69
CA ALA A 68 15.06 -6.21 7.76
C ALA A 68 15.94 -5.38 6.82
N ASN A 69 16.98 -4.72 7.36
CA ASN A 69 17.93 -3.96 6.55
C ASN A 69 18.75 -4.86 5.62
N ALA A 70 19.18 -6.03 6.07
CA ALA A 70 19.91 -7.00 5.25
C ALA A 70 19.04 -7.56 4.10
N ALA A 71 17.75 -7.80 4.35
CA ALA A 71 16.79 -8.20 3.33
C ALA A 71 16.58 -7.10 2.29
N ALA A 72 16.41 -5.83 2.72
CA ALA A 72 16.30 -4.69 1.82
C ALA A 72 17.57 -4.49 0.97
N ALA A 73 18.76 -4.62 1.58
CA ALA A 73 20.03 -4.56 0.88
C ALA A 73 20.17 -5.71 -0.15
N SER A 74 19.77 -6.93 0.23
CA SER A 74 19.78 -8.08 -0.66
C SER A 74 18.88 -7.84 -1.89
N ALA A 75 17.68 -7.29 -1.69
CA ALA A 75 16.79 -6.92 -2.80
C ALA A 75 17.42 -5.87 -3.73
N ALA A 76 18.09 -4.85 -3.18
CA ALA A 76 18.80 -3.85 -3.97
C ALA A 76 19.96 -4.47 -4.78
N THR A 77 20.72 -5.40 -4.20
CA THR A 77 21.78 -6.11 -4.93
C THR A 77 21.24 -7.00 -6.04
N ALA A 78 20.07 -7.63 -5.84
CA ALA A 78 19.43 -8.46 -6.85
C ALA A 78 19.00 -7.65 -8.09
N LEU A 79 18.47 -6.44 -7.91
CA LEU A 79 18.12 -5.54 -9.02
C LEU A 79 19.35 -5.11 -9.83
N ASN A 80 20.49 -4.94 -9.16
CA ASN A 80 21.76 -4.52 -9.77
C ASN A 80 22.66 -5.69 -10.20
N ALA A 81 22.18 -6.93 -10.10
CA ALA A 81 22.95 -8.09 -10.50
C ALA A 81 23.30 -8.01 -12.01
N PRO A 82 24.49 -8.45 -12.44
CA PRO A 82 24.90 -8.35 -13.84
C PRO A 82 23.95 -9.01 -14.85
N GLY A 83 23.11 -9.96 -14.43
CA GLY A 83 22.13 -10.64 -15.30
C GLY A 83 20.80 -9.92 -15.48
N THR A 84 20.46 -8.97 -14.61
CA THR A 84 19.10 -8.39 -14.53
C THR A 84 18.93 -7.10 -15.33
N GLN A 85 20.03 -6.42 -15.69
CA GLN A 85 20.00 -5.20 -16.49
C GLN A 85 20.84 -5.36 -17.75
N ALA A 86 20.47 -4.64 -18.80
CA ALA A 86 21.18 -4.63 -20.06
C ALA A 86 21.09 -3.25 -20.71
N THR A 87 21.91 -3.03 -21.73
CA THR A 87 21.76 -1.89 -22.63
C THR A 87 21.36 -2.39 -24.02
N SER A 88 20.79 -1.52 -24.84
CA SER A 88 20.44 -1.79 -26.24
C SER A 88 20.90 -0.62 -27.09
N THR A 89 21.44 -0.93 -28.27
CA THR A 89 21.82 0.04 -29.31
C THR A 89 20.82 0.10 -30.46
N SER A 90 19.68 -0.59 -30.33
CA SER A 90 18.62 -0.55 -31.34
C SER A 90 17.93 0.81 -31.33
N THR A 91 17.65 1.34 -32.52
CA THR A 91 16.83 2.56 -32.65
C THR A 91 15.37 2.21 -32.42
N LEU A 92 14.78 2.79 -31.38
CA LEU A 92 13.37 2.66 -31.04
C LEU A 92 12.74 4.04 -31.02
N THR A 93 11.49 4.12 -31.47
CA THR A 93 10.64 5.30 -31.29
C THR A 93 9.78 5.09 -30.06
N VAL A 94 9.74 6.07 -29.16
CA VAL A 94 8.85 6.04 -27.99
C VAL A 94 7.41 5.89 -28.49
N GLY A 95 6.76 4.78 -28.12
CA GLY A 95 5.43 4.45 -28.60
C GLY A 95 4.93 3.15 -28.00
N THR A 96 3.62 2.94 -28.07
CA THR A 96 2.96 1.70 -27.63
C THR A 96 2.94 0.66 -28.75
N GLY A 97 2.64 -0.59 -28.39
CA GLY A 97 2.55 -1.70 -29.36
C GLY A 97 3.89 -2.41 -29.58
N SER A 98 3.86 -3.56 -30.26
CA SER A 98 5.02 -4.47 -30.34
C SER A 98 6.29 -3.78 -30.84
N GLN A 99 7.34 -3.79 -30.03
CA GLN A 99 8.67 -3.31 -30.37
C GLN A 99 9.72 -4.41 -30.20
N THR A 100 10.74 -4.41 -31.06
CA THR A 100 11.84 -5.36 -30.99
C THR A 100 13.15 -4.60 -30.86
N LEU A 101 13.98 -5.05 -29.93
CA LEU A 101 15.32 -4.54 -29.70
C LEU A 101 16.32 -5.68 -29.60
N THR A 102 17.59 -5.36 -29.75
CA THR A 102 18.70 -6.27 -29.49
C THR A 102 19.53 -5.72 -28.34
N LEU A 103 19.66 -6.52 -27.28
CA LEU A 103 20.54 -6.20 -26.16
C LEU A 103 22.00 -6.20 -26.62
N ALA A 104 22.78 -5.24 -26.13
CA ALA A 104 24.21 -5.15 -26.35
C ALA A 104 24.97 -6.29 -25.65
N GLN A 105 24.38 -6.88 -24.61
CA GLN A 105 24.94 -8.03 -23.89
C GLN A 105 24.01 -9.24 -24.01
N THR A 106 24.59 -10.40 -24.33
CA THR A 106 23.89 -11.71 -24.34
C THR A 106 23.97 -12.40 -22.98
N GLY A 107 23.25 -13.51 -22.81
CA GLY A 107 23.25 -14.30 -21.57
C GLY A 107 22.50 -13.67 -20.39
N LYS A 108 21.68 -12.64 -20.65
CA LYS A 108 20.83 -12.00 -19.63
C LYS A 108 19.69 -12.90 -19.21
N THR A 109 19.22 -12.74 -17.98
CA THR A 109 18.22 -13.62 -17.34
C THR A 109 16.81 -13.05 -17.41
N PHE A 110 16.48 -12.29 -18.45
CA PHE A 110 15.11 -11.84 -18.69
C PHE A 110 14.22 -13.02 -19.10
N THR A 111 12.93 -12.97 -18.75
CA THR A 111 11.96 -14.02 -19.08
C THR A 111 10.74 -13.46 -19.81
N VAL A 112 10.15 -14.25 -20.71
CA VAL A 112 8.85 -13.91 -21.33
C VAL A 112 7.79 -13.77 -20.23
N GLY A 113 6.94 -12.75 -20.34
CA GLY A 113 5.95 -12.38 -19.33
C GLY A 113 6.45 -11.43 -18.24
N GLN A 114 7.76 -11.20 -18.16
CA GLN A 114 8.34 -10.21 -17.25
C GLN A 114 8.04 -8.79 -17.75
N PHE A 115 7.73 -7.89 -16.83
CA PHE A 115 7.69 -6.46 -17.12
C PHE A 115 9.10 -5.89 -17.13
N VAL A 116 9.40 -5.07 -18.13
CA VAL A 116 10.65 -4.34 -18.28
C VAL A 116 10.39 -2.86 -18.49
N GLN A 117 11.33 -2.06 -18.00
CA GLN A 117 11.44 -0.65 -18.30
C GLN A 117 12.61 -0.45 -19.27
N VAL A 118 12.34 0.25 -20.36
CA VAL A 118 13.29 0.58 -21.42
C VAL A 118 13.46 2.10 -21.42
N VAL A 119 14.61 2.57 -20.93
CA VAL A 119 14.85 3.99 -20.61
C VAL A 119 16.00 4.55 -21.43
N ASN A 120 15.76 5.67 -22.11
CA ASN A 120 16.82 6.52 -22.65
C ASN A 120 17.11 7.69 -21.69
N SER A 121 16.06 8.34 -21.18
CA SER A 121 16.16 9.46 -20.22
C SER A 121 14.89 9.59 -19.38
N GLY A 122 14.85 10.54 -18.42
CA GLY A 122 13.66 10.83 -17.61
C GLY A 122 12.42 11.24 -18.42
N SER A 123 12.62 11.69 -19.66
CA SER A 123 11.54 12.08 -20.59
C SER A 123 11.50 11.23 -21.85
N ALA A 124 12.16 10.07 -21.85
CA ALA A 124 12.12 9.11 -22.95
C ALA A 124 12.25 7.69 -22.37
N TRP A 125 11.12 7.07 -22.10
CA TRP A 125 11.06 5.73 -21.52
C TRP A 125 9.79 4.98 -21.93
N MET A 126 9.84 3.65 -21.81
CA MET A 126 8.77 2.73 -22.16
C MET A 126 8.70 1.60 -21.13
N THR A 127 7.52 1.28 -20.62
CA THR A 127 7.30 0.13 -19.73
C THR A 127 6.32 -0.84 -20.37
N GLY A 128 6.69 -2.12 -20.39
CA GLY A 128 5.93 -3.15 -21.11
C GLY A 128 6.30 -4.56 -20.73
N VAL A 129 5.56 -5.52 -21.28
CA VAL A 129 5.77 -6.95 -21.05
C VAL A 129 6.63 -7.56 -22.17
N ILE A 130 7.60 -8.39 -21.81
CA ILE A 130 8.37 -9.19 -22.78
C ILE A 130 7.46 -10.28 -23.36
N THR A 131 7.37 -10.33 -24.69
CA THR A 131 6.61 -11.37 -25.42
C THR A 131 7.50 -12.39 -26.11
N ALA A 132 8.75 -12.04 -26.41
CA ALA A 132 9.76 -12.98 -26.88
C ALA A 132 11.15 -12.54 -26.41
N PHE A 133 12.00 -13.49 -26.04
CA PHE A 133 13.39 -13.20 -25.71
C PHE A 133 14.30 -14.39 -26.06
N ASN A 134 15.39 -14.13 -26.75
CA ASN A 134 16.45 -15.09 -27.00
C ASN A 134 17.72 -14.65 -26.25
N PRO A 135 18.10 -15.33 -25.16
CA PRO A 135 19.27 -14.95 -24.37
C PRO A 135 20.59 -15.15 -25.13
N GLY A 136 20.64 -16.05 -26.12
CA GLY A 136 21.84 -16.30 -26.92
C GLY A 136 22.14 -15.17 -27.91
N THR A 137 21.12 -14.54 -28.47
CA THR A 137 21.28 -13.42 -29.43
C THR A 137 21.01 -12.04 -28.83
N GLY A 138 20.37 -11.99 -27.66
CA GLY A 138 19.94 -10.73 -27.02
C GLY A 138 18.71 -10.10 -27.68
N VAL A 139 18.09 -10.74 -28.69
CA VAL A 139 16.88 -10.22 -29.33
C VAL A 139 15.71 -10.35 -28.37
N MET A 140 15.05 -9.22 -28.12
CA MET A 140 13.89 -9.08 -27.23
C MET A 140 12.75 -8.39 -27.96
N THR A 141 11.58 -8.99 -27.95
CA THR A 141 10.33 -8.35 -28.33
C THR A 141 9.51 -8.10 -27.06
N PHE A 142 8.98 -6.89 -26.94
CA PHE A 142 8.15 -6.48 -25.82
C PHE A 142 7.02 -5.58 -26.31
N ILE A 143 5.97 -5.46 -25.51
CA ILE A 143 4.83 -4.60 -25.81
C ILE A 143 4.79 -3.49 -24.74
N PRO A 144 5.29 -2.28 -25.04
CA PRO A 144 5.06 -1.10 -24.21
C PRO A 144 3.57 -0.80 -24.13
N ALA A 145 3.10 -0.63 -22.89
CA ALA A 145 1.77 -0.14 -22.58
C ALA A 145 1.82 1.29 -21.99
N TYR A 146 2.98 1.70 -21.46
CA TYR A 146 3.20 2.98 -20.81
C TYR A 146 4.45 3.62 -21.38
N ILE A 147 4.36 4.91 -21.68
CA ILE A 147 5.44 5.68 -22.30
C ILE A 147 5.60 7.01 -21.58
N GLY A 148 6.82 7.53 -21.56
CA GLY A 148 7.12 8.90 -21.19
C GLY A 148 7.82 9.62 -22.32
N GLY A 149 7.27 10.77 -22.72
CA GLY A 149 7.77 11.63 -23.79
C GLY A 149 7.57 11.07 -25.20
N SER A 150 8.49 11.42 -26.11
CA SER A 150 8.38 11.13 -27.55
C SER A 150 9.76 11.13 -28.21
N GLY A 151 9.84 10.71 -29.48
CA GLY A 151 11.07 10.76 -30.28
C GLY A 151 11.71 9.39 -30.52
N SER A 152 12.80 9.38 -31.30
CA SER A 152 13.53 8.18 -31.68
C SER A 152 14.96 8.22 -31.15
N TYR A 153 15.37 7.17 -30.46
CA TYR A 153 16.66 7.10 -29.79
C TYR A 153 17.33 5.74 -30.04
N SER A 154 18.67 5.73 -30.09
CA SER A 154 19.50 4.57 -30.40
C SER A 154 20.25 4.01 -29.19
N ALA A 155 19.98 4.51 -27.98
CA ALA A 155 20.60 4.03 -26.75
C ALA A 155 19.53 3.85 -25.68
N TRP A 156 19.41 2.64 -25.14
CA TRP A 156 18.41 2.31 -24.14
C TRP A 156 19.02 1.46 -23.04
N THR A 157 18.59 1.68 -21.80
CA THR A 157 18.81 0.79 -20.67
C THR A 157 17.55 -0.04 -20.47
N VAL A 158 17.71 -1.35 -20.35
CA VAL A 158 16.63 -2.31 -20.11
C VAL A 158 16.80 -2.89 -18.72
N SER A 159 15.80 -2.73 -17.88
CA SER A 159 15.79 -3.22 -16.50
C SER A 159 14.44 -3.86 -16.14
N PRO A 160 14.38 -4.70 -15.10
CA PRO A 160 13.13 -5.28 -14.62
C PRO A 160 12.22 -4.17 -14.10
N ALA A 161 10.93 -4.28 -14.38
CA ALA A 161 9.91 -3.39 -13.86
C ALA A 161 8.83 -4.19 -13.13
N ALA A 162 8.17 -3.53 -12.18
CA ALA A 162 6.90 -4.03 -11.68
C ALA A 162 5.81 -3.83 -12.75
N PRO A 163 4.76 -4.66 -12.77
CA PRO A 163 3.55 -4.33 -13.49
C PRO A 163 3.06 -2.95 -13.06
N PRO A 164 2.55 -2.13 -13.99
CA PRO A 164 1.95 -0.85 -13.66
C PRO A 164 0.84 -1.03 -12.63
N GLU A 165 0.91 -0.26 -11.55
CA GLU A 165 -0.07 -0.34 -10.48
C GLU A 165 -1.39 0.29 -10.94
N ILE A 166 -2.45 -0.52 -11.04
CA ILE A 166 -3.80 -0.02 -10.85
C ILE A 166 -4.07 -0.06 -9.34
N PRO A 167 -4.47 1.06 -8.70
CA PRO A 167 -4.82 1.04 -7.29
C PRO A 167 -5.91 -0.02 -7.03
N SER A 168 -5.82 -0.74 -5.91
CA SER A 168 -6.73 -1.85 -5.58
C SER A 168 -8.20 -1.55 -5.89
N VAL A 169 -8.86 -2.45 -6.62
CA VAL A 169 -10.28 -2.34 -6.96
C VAL A 169 -11.20 -2.70 -5.79
N ALA A 170 -10.67 -3.37 -4.75
CA ALA A 170 -11.46 -3.76 -3.58
C ALA A 170 -12.00 -2.52 -2.85
N GLY A 171 -13.31 -2.50 -2.58
CA GLY A 171 -13.98 -1.35 -1.93
C GLY A 171 -14.24 -0.15 -2.84
N ASN A 172 -13.93 -0.23 -4.13
CA ASN A 172 -14.12 0.87 -5.10
C ASN A 172 -15.24 0.60 -6.12
N ALA A 173 -16.18 -0.32 -5.82
CA ALA A 173 -17.35 -0.55 -6.67
C ALA A 173 -18.16 0.76 -6.87
N GLY A 174 -18.52 1.05 -8.12
CA GLY A 174 -19.26 2.27 -8.49
C GLY A 174 -18.41 3.56 -8.58
N LYS A 175 -17.09 3.47 -8.39
CA LYS A 175 -16.15 4.57 -8.64
C LYS A 175 -15.51 4.43 -10.02
N ALA A 176 -15.05 5.54 -10.58
CA ALA A 176 -14.17 5.56 -11.73
C ALA A 176 -12.74 5.85 -11.29
N LEU A 177 -11.77 5.35 -12.07
CA LEU A 177 -10.37 5.66 -11.88
C LEU A 177 -10.04 6.96 -12.62
N PHE A 178 -9.57 7.94 -11.88
CA PHE A 178 -9.14 9.23 -12.40
C PHE A 178 -7.62 9.30 -12.43
N THR A 179 -7.10 10.06 -13.38
CA THR A 179 -5.70 10.47 -13.40
C THR A 179 -5.59 11.98 -13.60
N ASP A 180 -4.65 12.59 -12.90
CA ASP A 180 -4.21 13.98 -13.11
C ASP A 180 -2.91 14.03 -13.94
N GLY A 181 -2.49 12.91 -14.52
CA GLY A 181 -1.20 12.75 -15.21
C GLY A 181 -0.02 12.43 -14.28
N ILE A 182 -0.22 12.40 -12.97
CA ILE A 182 0.80 12.09 -11.96
C ILE A 182 0.38 10.89 -11.09
N SER A 183 -0.89 10.84 -10.70
CA SER A 183 -1.46 9.83 -9.79
C SER A 183 -2.68 9.15 -10.40
N LEU A 184 -3.00 7.96 -9.90
CA LEU A 184 -4.25 7.24 -10.15
C LEU A 184 -5.09 7.24 -8.87
N ASN A 185 -6.34 7.69 -8.94
CA ASN A 185 -7.22 7.79 -7.76
C ASN A 185 -8.65 7.33 -8.07
N TRP A 186 -9.25 6.55 -7.16
CA TRP A 186 -10.64 6.13 -7.25
C TRP A 186 -11.57 7.22 -6.69
N ALA A 187 -12.33 7.86 -7.56
CA ALA A 187 -13.33 8.85 -7.16
C ALA A 187 -14.71 8.56 -7.77
N GLN A 188 -15.74 9.21 -7.24
CA GLN A 188 -17.05 9.18 -7.90
C GLN A 188 -16.99 10.07 -9.15
N VAL A 189 -17.65 9.63 -10.23
CA VAL A 189 -17.82 10.43 -11.46
C VAL A 189 -18.64 11.68 -11.20
N TYR A 190 -19.49 11.65 -10.18
CA TYR A 190 -20.39 12.73 -9.81
C TYR A 190 -20.13 13.19 -8.38
N PRO A 191 -20.34 14.48 -8.07
CA PRO A 191 -20.43 14.95 -6.69
C PRO A 191 -21.53 14.19 -5.92
N THR A 192 -21.42 14.11 -4.60
CA THR A 192 -22.34 13.38 -3.70
C THR A 192 -23.81 13.53 -4.12
N GLN A 193 -24.47 12.41 -4.41
CA GLN A 193 -25.87 12.39 -4.86
C GLN A 193 -26.89 12.49 -3.71
N ALA A 194 -26.48 12.15 -2.49
CA ALA A 194 -27.34 12.21 -1.31
C ALA A 194 -27.88 13.63 -1.10
N GLY A 195 -29.20 13.77 -1.01
CA GLY A 195 -29.87 15.07 -0.85
C GLY A 195 -30.06 15.88 -2.13
N ASN A 196 -29.71 15.33 -3.31
CA ASN A 196 -29.83 16.03 -4.59
C ASN A 196 -30.90 15.45 -5.53
N ALA A 197 -31.89 14.74 -4.99
CA ALA A 197 -33.03 14.24 -5.77
C ALA A 197 -33.78 15.41 -6.45
N GLY A 198 -34.09 15.26 -7.75
CA GLY A 198 -34.77 16.29 -8.55
C GLY A 198 -33.89 17.44 -9.04
N LYS A 199 -32.58 17.41 -8.75
CA LYS A 199 -31.59 18.34 -9.30
C LYS A 199 -30.89 17.73 -10.52
N ALA A 200 -30.31 18.59 -11.36
CA ALA A 200 -29.39 18.20 -12.41
C ALA A 200 -27.98 18.69 -12.10
N LEU A 201 -26.98 18.06 -12.71
CA LEU A 201 -25.64 18.62 -12.76
C LEU A 201 -25.64 19.76 -13.77
N ILE A 202 -25.26 20.95 -13.30
CA ILE A 202 -25.09 22.13 -14.13
C ILE A 202 -23.61 22.54 -14.07
N THR A 203 -23.09 23.09 -15.16
CA THR A 203 -21.73 23.63 -15.22
C THR A 203 -21.73 25.07 -15.71
N ASP A 204 -20.86 25.88 -15.13
CA ASP A 204 -20.53 27.23 -15.59
C ASP A 204 -19.27 27.27 -16.50
N GLY A 205 -18.78 26.10 -16.91
CA GLY A 205 -17.53 25.95 -17.66
C GLY A 205 -16.27 25.88 -16.81
N SER A 206 -16.37 26.08 -15.48
CA SER A 206 -15.26 25.95 -14.53
C SER A 206 -15.56 24.98 -13.38
N THR A 207 -16.82 24.86 -12.99
CA THR A 207 -17.29 24.00 -11.90
C THR A 207 -18.51 23.19 -12.33
N VAL A 208 -18.72 22.03 -11.69
CA VAL A 208 -19.92 21.20 -11.86
C VAL A 208 -20.60 21.08 -10.50
N ASN A 209 -21.88 21.43 -10.42
CA ASN A 209 -22.64 21.40 -9.18
C ASN A 209 -24.07 20.89 -9.37
N TRP A 210 -24.68 20.41 -8.28
CA TRP A 210 -26.09 20.02 -8.25
C TRP A 210 -26.97 21.26 -8.09
N ALA A 211 -27.75 21.58 -9.11
CA ALA A 211 -28.67 22.70 -9.10
C ALA A 211 -30.05 22.28 -9.61
N LEU A 212 -31.08 23.01 -9.19
CA LEU A 212 -32.39 22.84 -9.80
C LEU A 212 -32.32 23.38 -11.23
N VAL A 213 -32.88 22.63 -12.18
CA VAL A 213 -33.00 23.07 -13.59
C VAL A 213 -33.95 24.27 -13.70
N TYR A 214 -34.86 24.41 -12.74
CA TYR A 214 -35.83 25.49 -12.64
C TYR A 214 -35.70 26.21 -11.29
N PRO A 215 -36.10 27.49 -11.19
CA PRO A 215 -36.31 28.13 -9.90
C PRO A 215 -37.23 27.28 -9.01
N SER A 216 -37.07 27.34 -7.68
CA SER A 216 -37.82 26.51 -6.72
C SER A 216 -39.30 26.39 -7.09
N GLN A 217 -39.79 25.15 -7.18
CA GLN A 217 -41.19 24.87 -7.51
C GLN A 217 -42.12 24.92 -6.29
N LEU A 218 -41.54 24.99 -5.09
CA LEU A 218 -42.30 25.12 -3.84
C LEU A 218 -43.18 26.38 -3.92
N ASP A 219 -44.47 26.22 -3.63
CA ASP A 219 -45.49 27.29 -3.65
C ASP A 219 -45.74 27.96 -5.01
N ASN A 220 -45.35 27.32 -6.12
CA ASN A 220 -45.56 27.85 -7.48
C ASN A 220 -46.59 27.06 -8.31
N ARG A 221 -47.47 26.29 -7.67
CA ARG A 221 -48.55 25.54 -8.35
C ARG A 221 -49.48 26.49 -9.12
N GLY A 222 -49.69 26.20 -10.40
CA GLY A 222 -50.59 26.97 -11.29
C GLY A 222 -49.98 28.23 -11.91
N LYS A 223 -48.72 28.53 -11.60
CA LYS A 223 -47.95 29.63 -12.22
C LYS A 223 -47.27 29.16 -13.50
N SER A 224 -46.98 30.11 -14.39
CA SER A 224 -46.18 29.86 -15.59
C SER A 224 -44.73 30.23 -15.33
N LEU A 225 -43.78 29.40 -15.75
CA LEU A 225 -42.38 29.77 -15.78
C LEU A 225 -42.13 30.59 -17.06
N VAL A 226 -41.64 31.81 -16.90
CA VAL A 226 -41.26 32.70 -18.01
C VAL A 226 -39.79 33.03 -17.92
N THR A 227 -39.18 33.43 -19.03
CA THR A 227 -37.78 33.88 -19.09
C THR A 227 -37.66 35.14 -19.94
N ASP A 228 -36.75 36.02 -19.56
CA ASP A 228 -36.34 37.19 -20.33
C ASP A 228 -35.06 36.94 -21.15
N GLY A 229 -34.59 35.69 -21.22
CA GLY A 229 -33.33 35.30 -21.86
C GLY A 229 -32.09 35.42 -20.97
N ALA A 230 -32.20 36.02 -19.78
CA ALA A 230 -31.12 36.11 -18.78
C ALA A 230 -31.49 35.42 -17.45
N THR A 231 -32.75 35.46 -17.06
CA THR A 231 -33.30 34.87 -15.83
C THR A 231 -34.63 34.17 -16.10
N ALA A 232 -34.99 33.20 -15.25
CA ALA A 232 -36.29 32.53 -15.29
C ALA A 232 -37.07 32.84 -14.00
N SER A 233 -38.37 33.14 -14.10
CA SER A 233 -39.21 33.50 -12.95
C SER A 233 -40.64 32.97 -13.09
N TRP A 234 -41.30 32.76 -11.95
CA TRP A 234 -42.69 32.28 -11.89
C TRP A 234 -43.67 33.45 -11.88
N VAL A 235 -44.59 33.51 -12.85
CA VAL A 235 -45.65 34.53 -12.93
C VAL A 235 -47.01 33.96 -12.56
N GLY A 236 -47.77 34.74 -11.80
CA GLY A 236 -49.06 34.35 -11.19
C GLY A 236 -50.20 34.09 -12.17
N THR A 237 -50.03 34.42 -13.44
CA THR A 237 -51.03 34.21 -14.49
C THR A 237 -50.76 32.93 -15.27
N SER A 238 -51.83 32.17 -15.54
CA SER A 238 -51.78 31.07 -16.51
C SER A 238 -51.18 31.59 -17.82
N CYS A 239 -50.41 30.78 -18.53
CA CYS A 239 -49.65 31.16 -19.72
C CYS A 239 -50.49 31.99 -20.72
N ARG A 240 -51.76 31.63 -20.88
CA ARG A 240 -52.78 32.35 -21.67
C ARG A 240 -52.98 33.81 -21.26
N GLN A 241 -53.07 34.11 -19.96
CA GLN A 241 -53.33 35.45 -19.44
C GLN A 241 -52.09 36.35 -19.49
N TYR A 242 -50.87 35.79 -19.37
CA TYR A 242 -49.62 36.55 -19.48
C TYR A 242 -49.37 37.05 -20.91
N PHE A 243 -49.58 36.22 -21.93
CA PHE A 243 -49.40 36.65 -23.33
C PHE A 243 -50.45 37.66 -23.81
N LEU A 244 -51.65 37.63 -23.24
CA LEU A 244 -52.72 38.60 -23.55
C LEU A 244 -52.52 39.97 -22.88
N SER A 245 -51.69 40.08 -21.84
CA SER A 245 -51.43 41.36 -21.16
C SER A 245 -50.24 42.14 -21.74
N GLN A 246 -49.49 41.53 -22.67
CA GLN A 246 -48.29 42.10 -23.29
C GLN A 246 -48.54 42.57 -24.74
N SER A 247 -49.76 42.41 -25.24
CA SER A 247 -50.23 42.82 -26.57
C SER A 247 -51.02 44.11 -26.53
#